data_AF-A0A7C6MTE9-F1
#
_entry.id   AF-A0A7C6MTE9-F1
#
_cell.length_a   1.000
_cell.length_b   1.000
_cell.length_c   1.000
_cell.angle_alpha   90.00
_cell.angle_beta   90.00
_cell.angle_gamma   90.00
#
_symmetry.space_group_name_H-M   'P 1'
#
loop_
_entity.id
_entity.type
_entity.pdbx_description
1 polymer ?
#
loop_
_entity_poly.entity_id
_entity_poly.type
_entity_poly.pdbx_seq_one_letter_code
_entity_poly.pdbx_strand_id
1 'polypeptide(L)'
;GADVSTSIEETQAFNPGAVTEQIKEGVQMTRGQVMTYDNRYVRGWFHAYSGGKTTRAKEGLDYREEEPPFTKSVSLPENQFVPDDVKLWTVEYGASELRSLLTTKGLNVGDITELTIVERGESGRVTKILVKGTQGEQEISGPEFRLALDSTKMKSTLVEEFNYADGVLKISGTGYGHGVGLSQWDAYMLAKQGKNPEQIVGTFFKGIKVRKMYD
;
A
#
# COMPACT_ATOMS: atom_id res chain seq x y z
N GLY A 1 10.88 17.27 18.64
CA GLY A 1 10.92 15.98 17.94
C GLY A 1 9.52 15.66 17.52
N ALA A 2 9.33 15.14 16.31
CA ALA A 2 8.10 14.41 16.02
C ALA A 2 8.41 12.95 16.37
N ASP A 3 7.81 12.46 17.46
CA ASP A 3 7.80 11.04 17.80
C ASP A 3 7.04 10.31 16.70
N VAL A 4 7.74 9.48 15.96
CA VAL A 4 7.14 8.59 14.96
C VAL A 4 6.94 7.26 15.66
N SER A 5 5.70 6.76 15.71
CA SER A 5 5.36 5.40 16.17
C SER A 5 6.26 4.36 15.48
N THR A 6 6.37 3.15 16.01
CA THR A 6 7.10 2.04 15.36
C THR A 6 6.17 0.97 14.79
N SER A 7 4.85 1.20 14.87
CA SER A 7 3.84 0.30 14.29
C SER A 7 3.76 0.51 12.80
N ILE A 8 3.84 -0.57 12.00
CA ILE A 8 3.66 -0.53 10.55
C ILE A 8 2.24 -0.09 10.13
N GLU A 9 1.30 -0.10 11.07
CA GLU A 9 -0.09 0.34 10.87
C GLU A 9 -0.27 1.85 11.11
N GLU A 10 0.65 2.46 11.88
CA GLU A 10 0.57 3.87 12.25
C GLU A 10 1.66 4.72 11.58
N THR A 11 2.83 4.12 11.28
CA THR A 11 4.07 4.77 10.83
C THR A 11 5.07 3.76 10.19
N GLN A 12 6.36 4.10 10.13
CA GLN A 12 7.40 3.32 9.44
C GLN A 12 7.93 2.16 10.31
N ALA A 13 8.29 1.03 9.69
CA ALA A 13 8.95 -0.07 10.37
C ALA A 13 10.32 0.36 10.91
N PHE A 14 10.58 0.12 12.21
CA PHE A 14 11.90 0.31 12.83
C PHE A 14 12.40 -1.02 13.40
N ASN A 15 13.57 -1.48 12.92
CA ASN A 15 14.25 -2.67 13.43
C ASN A 15 15.75 -2.40 13.57
N PRO A 16 16.26 -2.09 14.79
CA PRO A 16 17.67 -1.77 14.98
C PRO A 16 18.60 -2.95 14.69
N GLY A 17 18.13 -4.20 14.84
CA GLY A 17 18.92 -5.40 14.54
C GLY A 17 19.14 -5.67 13.06
N ALA A 18 18.41 -4.98 12.17
CA ALA A 18 18.52 -5.12 10.72
C ALA A 18 19.42 -4.06 10.06
N VAL A 19 20.03 -3.15 10.85
CA VAL A 19 20.87 -2.07 10.32
C VAL A 19 22.23 -2.62 9.89
N THR A 20 22.51 -2.58 8.59
CA THR A 20 23.81 -2.93 8.01
C THR A 20 24.68 -1.70 7.79
N GLU A 21 25.97 -1.89 7.52
CA GLU A 21 26.88 -0.78 7.17
C GLU A 21 26.42 -0.06 5.89
N GLN A 22 25.89 -0.78 4.90
CA GLN A 22 25.35 -0.17 3.68
C GLN A 22 24.13 0.72 3.97
N ILE A 23 23.29 0.34 4.94
CA ILE A 23 22.18 1.20 5.38
C ILE A 23 22.72 2.46 6.05
N LYS A 24 23.73 2.34 6.91
CA LYS A 24 24.38 3.50 7.56
C LYS A 24 25.01 4.44 6.53
N GLU A 25 25.71 3.89 5.55
CA GLU A 25 26.29 4.64 4.44
C GLU A 25 25.20 5.38 3.65
N GLY A 26 24.10 4.71 3.29
CA GLY A 26 22.97 5.34 2.60
C GLY A 26 22.34 6.50 3.38
N VAL A 27 22.18 6.33 4.70
CA VAL A 27 21.71 7.41 5.61
C VAL A 27 22.71 8.55 5.68
N GLN A 28 24.01 8.26 5.76
CA GLN A 28 25.06 9.28 5.77
C GLN A 28 25.15 10.05 4.44
N MET A 29 25.05 9.35 3.31
CA MET A 29 25.05 9.96 1.98
C MET A 29 23.88 10.93 1.79
N THR A 30 22.75 10.67 2.44
CA THR A 30 21.54 11.49 2.36
C THR A 30 21.33 12.36 3.60
N ARG A 31 22.37 12.52 4.43
CA ARG A 31 22.26 13.24 5.70
C ARG A 31 21.78 14.67 5.48
N GLY A 32 20.72 15.04 6.20
CA GLY A 32 20.09 16.35 6.10
C GLY A 32 19.32 16.60 4.80
N GLN A 33 19.19 15.61 3.91
CA GLN A 33 18.40 15.73 2.69
C GLN A 33 16.92 15.45 2.94
N VAL A 34 16.06 16.28 2.36
CA VAL A 34 14.60 16.18 2.47
C VAL A 34 13.93 16.47 1.14
N MET A 35 12.79 15.81 0.88
CA MET A 35 11.93 16.13 -0.25
C MET A 35 11.01 17.31 0.09
N THR A 36 10.96 18.30 -0.79
CA THR A 36 10.09 19.47 -0.66
C THR A 36 9.25 19.70 -1.92
N TYR A 37 8.03 20.20 -1.76
CA TYR A 37 7.17 20.70 -2.83
C TYR A 37 6.63 22.05 -2.37
N ASP A 38 6.81 23.09 -3.20
CA ASP A 38 6.37 24.45 -2.86
C ASP A 38 6.84 24.90 -1.45
N ASN A 39 8.14 24.71 -1.17
CA ASN A 39 8.79 24.99 0.12
C ASN A 39 8.22 24.26 1.34
N ARG A 40 7.31 23.28 1.17
CA ARG A 40 6.78 22.43 2.25
C ARG A 40 7.34 21.02 2.13
N TYR A 41 7.46 20.32 3.27
CA TYR A 41 7.91 18.93 3.26
C TYR A 41 6.90 18.03 2.55
N VAL A 42 7.43 17.10 1.76
CA VAL A 42 6.64 16.08 1.07
C VAL A 42 6.32 14.97 2.06
N ARG A 43 5.06 14.53 2.09
CA ARG A 43 4.69 13.29 2.77
C ARG A 43 5.18 12.11 1.94
N GLY A 44 6.33 11.56 2.33
CA GLY A 44 7.02 10.48 1.60
C GLY A 44 6.40 9.10 1.83
N TRP A 45 5.16 8.88 1.38
CA TRP A 45 4.53 7.57 1.44
C TRP A 45 5.28 6.53 0.61
N PHE A 46 5.37 5.31 1.11
CA PHE A 46 6.02 4.21 0.41
C PHE A 46 5.38 2.87 0.77
N HIS A 47 5.54 1.88 -0.11
CA HIS A 47 5.01 0.53 0.03
C HIS A 47 5.98 -0.50 -0.60
N ALA A 48 5.74 -1.79 -0.38
CA ALA A 48 6.67 -2.84 -0.80
C ALA A 48 6.72 -3.01 -2.32
N TYR A 49 5.57 -3.28 -2.98
CA TYR A 49 5.51 -3.46 -4.43
C TYR A 49 4.22 -2.90 -5.02
N SER A 50 4.32 -2.18 -6.14
CA SER A 50 3.17 -1.52 -6.76
C SER A 50 2.27 -2.47 -7.55
N GLY A 51 2.73 -3.66 -7.91
CA GLY A 51 2.00 -4.49 -8.89
C GLY A 51 2.07 -3.93 -10.31
N GLY A 52 3.10 -3.14 -10.62
CA GLY A 52 3.30 -2.50 -11.93
C GLY A 52 2.62 -1.13 -12.09
N LYS A 53 1.77 -0.70 -11.15
CA LYS A 53 1.15 0.63 -11.16
C LYS A 53 0.94 1.17 -9.75
N THR A 54 1.49 2.34 -9.45
CA THR A 54 1.18 3.06 -8.19
C THR A 54 -0.19 3.72 -8.25
N THR A 55 -0.71 4.15 -7.11
CA THR A 55 -1.98 4.85 -7.01
C THR A 55 -1.86 6.15 -6.21
N ARG A 56 -2.94 6.92 -6.16
CA ARG A 56 -3.09 8.13 -5.37
C ARG A 56 -3.67 7.84 -3.99
N ALA A 57 -3.63 8.83 -3.09
CA ALA A 57 -3.91 8.62 -1.68
C ALA A 57 -5.37 8.23 -1.42
N LYS A 58 -6.33 8.81 -2.13
CA LYS A 58 -7.76 8.48 -2.00
C LYS A 58 -8.02 7.02 -2.32
N GLU A 59 -7.46 6.51 -3.42
CA GLU A 59 -7.65 5.12 -3.83
C GLU A 59 -6.86 4.13 -2.95
N GLY A 60 -5.59 4.43 -2.64
CA GLY A 60 -4.72 3.48 -1.92
C GLY A 60 -4.87 3.47 -0.40
N LEU A 61 -5.30 4.59 0.20
CA LEU A 61 -5.35 4.80 1.65
C LEU A 61 -6.74 5.23 2.16
N ASP A 62 -7.74 5.32 1.29
CA ASP A 62 -9.05 5.91 1.62
C ASP A 62 -8.93 7.33 2.21
N TYR A 63 -7.96 8.08 1.68
CA TYR A 63 -7.57 9.39 2.21
C TYR A 63 -8.72 10.41 2.08
N ARG A 64 -9.07 11.09 3.17
CA ARG A 64 -10.24 11.98 3.22
C ARG A 64 -9.99 13.42 2.78
N GLU A 65 -8.73 13.84 2.73
CA GLU A 65 -8.36 15.19 2.32
C GLU A 65 -8.12 15.30 0.80
N GLU A 66 -7.74 16.49 0.34
CA GLU A 66 -7.32 16.68 -1.05
C GLU A 66 -6.08 15.86 -1.39
N GLU A 67 -5.99 15.41 -2.64
CA GLU A 67 -4.82 14.69 -3.13
C GLU A 67 -3.58 15.59 -3.07
N PRO A 68 -2.48 15.14 -2.42
CA PRO A 68 -1.30 15.99 -2.36
C PRO A 68 -0.73 16.23 -3.78
N PRO A 69 -0.39 17.46 -4.14
CA PRO A 69 -0.09 17.84 -5.54
C PRO A 69 1.18 17.17 -6.10
N PHE A 70 2.01 16.60 -5.23
CA PHE A 70 3.21 15.85 -5.57
C PHE A 70 2.97 14.36 -5.81
N THR A 71 1.76 13.82 -5.56
CA THR A 71 1.46 12.41 -5.83
C THR A 71 0.93 12.21 -7.25
N LYS A 72 1.26 11.06 -7.83
CA LYS A 72 0.72 10.61 -9.11
C LYS A 72 0.69 9.09 -9.16
N SER A 73 -0.26 8.54 -9.93
CA SER A 73 -0.19 7.17 -10.40
C SER A 73 0.89 7.07 -11.48
N VAL A 74 1.76 6.08 -11.37
CA VAL A 74 2.87 5.82 -12.29
C VAL A 74 2.75 4.35 -12.70
N SER A 75 2.82 4.08 -13.99
CA SER A 75 3.00 2.72 -14.51
C SER A 75 4.49 2.42 -14.63
N LEU A 76 4.90 1.23 -14.20
CA LEU A 76 6.28 0.79 -14.13
C LEU A 76 6.44 -0.46 -15.00
N PRO A 77 7.63 -0.68 -15.59
CA PRO A 77 7.89 -1.90 -16.34
C PRO A 77 7.86 -3.11 -15.42
N GLU A 78 7.78 -4.30 -16.02
CA GLU A 78 7.84 -5.56 -15.29
C GLU A 78 9.12 -5.64 -14.44
N ASN A 79 8.95 -6.07 -13.19
CA ASN A 79 10.02 -6.12 -12.21
C ASN A 79 10.41 -7.56 -11.88
N GLN A 80 11.47 -8.03 -12.53
CA GLN A 80 12.01 -9.38 -12.34
C GLN A 80 12.54 -9.65 -10.92
N PHE A 81 12.88 -8.60 -10.15
CA PHE A 81 13.48 -8.73 -8.83
C PHE A 81 12.47 -9.01 -7.71
N VAL A 82 11.17 -8.86 -7.99
CA VAL A 82 10.11 -9.09 -7.00
C VAL A 82 9.98 -10.59 -6.71
N PRO A 83 9.87 -11.00 -5.44
CA PRO A 83 9.54 -12.38 -5.07
C PRO A 83 8.23 -12.86 -5.69
N ASP A 84 8.16 -14.14 -6.06
CA ASP A 84 6.98 -14.69 -6.75
C ASP A 84 5.71 -14.63 -5.90
N ASP A 85 5.84 -14.78 -4.57
CA ASP A 85 4.73 -14.66 -3.62
C ASP A 85 4.17 -13.23 -3.49
N VAL A 86 4.88 -12.23 -4.02
CA VAL A 86 4.44 -10.83 -4.09
C VAL A 86 3.97 -10.46 -5.50
N LYS A 87 4.51 -11.12 -6.54
CA LYS A 87 4.01 -11.02 -7.92
C LYS A 87 2.63 -11.63 -8.05
N LEU A 88 2.37 -12.74 -7.38
CA LEU A 88 1.06 -13.37 -7.30
C LEU A 88 0.86 -13.95 -5.90
N TRP A 89 -0.10 -13.41 -5.17
CA TRP A 89 -0.52 -13.93 -3.87
C TRP A 89 -1.95 -14.45 -3.96
N THR A 90 -2.23 -15.47 -3.16
CA THR A 90 -3.58 -16.03 -2.96
C THR A 90 -3.80 -16.25 -1.49
N VAL A 91 -5.00 -15.93 -1.00
CA VAL A 91 -5.42 -16.15 0.38
C VAL A 91 -6.88 -16.58 0.42
N GLU A 92 -7.21 -17.40 1.42
CA GLU A 92 -8.56 -17.87 1.68
C GLU A 92 -8.97 -17.57 3.12
N TYR A 93 -10.24 -17.24 3.32
CA TYR A 93 -10.84 -16.99 4.63
C TYR A 93 -12.16 -17.75 4.75
N GLY A 94 -12.34 -18.48 5.85
CA GLY A 94 -13.63 -19.10 6.16
C GLY A 94 -14.65 -18.06 6.63
N ALA A 95 -15.95 -18.33 6.44
CA ALA A 95 -17.03 -17.40 6.76
C ALA A 95 -17.02 -16.94 8.23
N SER A 96 -16.71 -17.83 9.17
CA SER A 96 -16.63 -17.52 10.60
C SER A 96 -15.45 -16.61 10.94
N GLU A 97 -14.27 -16.90 10.36
CA GLU A 97 -13.07 -16.06 10.47
C GLU A 97 -13.36 -14.69 9.88
N LEU A 98 -13.88 -14.63 8.67
CA LEU A 98 -14.16 -13.38 7.96
C LEU A 98 -15.18 -12.51 8.70
N ARG A 99 -16.27 -13.12 9.19
CA ARG A 99 -17.26 -12.43 10.04
C ARG A 99 -16.59 -11.82 11.27
N SER A 100 -15.74 -12.58 11.95
CA SER A 100 -15.01 -12.10 13.13
C SER A 100 -14.13 -10.90 12.78
N LEU A 101 -13.32 -11.01 11.72
CA LEU A 101 -12.41 -9.95 11.27
C LEU A 101 -13.18 -8.66 10.89
N LEU A 102 -14.27 -8.77 10.14
CA LEU A 102 -15.08 -7.61 9.73
C LEU A 102 -15.83 -6.97 10.90
N THR A 103 -16.27 -7.76 11.89
CA THR A 103 -16.89 -7.24 13.11
C THR A 103 -15.93 -6.32 13.88
N THR A 104 -14.63 -6.61 13.88
CA THR A 104 -13.62 -5.74 14.52
C THR A 104 -13.52 -4.35 13.89
N LYS A 105 -13.97 -4.19 12.64
CA LYS A 105 -14.07 -2.90 11.93
C LYS A 105 -15.47 -2.29 12.01
N GLY A 106 -16.37 -2.84 12.83
CA GLY A 106 -17.73 -2.35 13.01
C GLY A 106 -18.73 -2.88 11.98
N LEU A 107 -18.33 -3.75 11.06
CA LEU A 107 -19.25 -4.37 10.10
C LEU A 107 -20.05 -5.48 10.76
N ASN A 108 -21.33 -5.18 11.04
CA ASN A 108 -22.25 -6.09 11.70
C ASN A 108 -23.41 -6.42 10.75
N VAL A 109 -23.23 -7.46 9.93
CA VAL A 109 -24.22 -7.90 8.92
C VAL A 109 -24.81 -9.29 9.20
N GLY A 110 -24.52 -9.88 10.37
CA GLY A 110 -24.88 -11.27 10.67
C GLY A 110 -23.98 -12.26 9.92
N ASP A 111 -24.56 -13.36 9.45
CA ASP A 111 -23.82 -14.35 8.66
C ASP A 111 -23.66 -13.87 7.23
N ILE A 112 -22.43 -13.87 6.73
CA ILE A 112 -22.09 -13.34 5.40
C ILE A 112 -22.68 -14.25 4.32
N THR A 113 -23.53 -13.66 3.49
CA THR A 113 -24.19 -14.35 2.36
C THR A 113 -23.59 -13.95 1.02
N GLU A 114 -23.06 -12.72 0.90
CA GLU A 114 -22.51 -12.20 -0.35
C GLU A 114 -21.38 -11.20 -0.07
N LEU A 115 -20.35 -11.24 -0.90
CA LEU A 115 -19.25 -10.27 -0.91
C LEU A 115 -18.98 -9.86 -2.36
N THR A 116 -19.10 -8.58 -2.63
CA THR A 116 -19.00 -8.07 -4.00
C THR A 116 -18.10 -6.85 -4.04
N ILE A 117 -17.10 -6.86 -4.92
CA ILE A 117 -16.35 -5.64 -5.27
C ILE A 117 -17.29 -4.76 -6.08
N VAL A 118 -17.65 -3.60 -5.54
CA VAL A 118 -18.58 -2.67 -6.19
C VAL A 118 -17.89 -1.48 -6.83
N GLU A 119 -16.63 -1.20 -6.46
CA GLU A 119 -15.87 -0.09 -7.03
C GLU A 119 -14.37 -0.40 -7.12
N ARG A 120 -13.77 0.04 -8.22
CA ARG A 120 -12.32 0.07 -8.42
C ARG A 120 -11.89 1.47 -8.84
N GLY A 121 -10.74 1.91 -8.34
CA GLY A 121 -10.15 3.18 -8.73
C GLY A 121 -9.38 3.13 -10.05
N GLU A 122 -8.79 4.26 -10.43
CA GLU A 122 -8.07 4.43 -11.71
C GLU A 122 -6.85 3.51 -11.85
N SER A 123 -6.26 3.05 -10.74
CA SER A 123 -5.16 2.08 -10.78
C SER A 123 -5.64 0.63 -10.87
N GLY A 124 -6.95 0.39 -10.83
CA GLY A 124 -7.56 -0.93 -10.80
C GLY A 124 -7.68 -1.53 -9.40
N ARG A 125 -7.21 -0.82 -8.37
CA ARG A 125 -7.36 -1.26 -6.98
C ARG A 125 -8.80 -1.17 -6.55
N VAL A 126 -9.21 -2.13 -5.74
CA VAL A 126 -10.53 -2.13 -5.10
C VAL A 126 -10.61 -0.95 -4.14
N THR A 127 -11.61 -0.09 -4.34
CA THR A 127 -11.89 1.06 -3.46
C THR A 127 -13.07 0.78 -2.56
N LYS A 128 -14.03 -0.06 -2.98
CA LYS A 128 -15.23 -0.36 -2.20
C LYS A 128 -15.70 -1.80 -2.39
N ILE A 129 -16.08 -2.42 -1.28
CA ILE A 129 -16.65 -3.77 -1.19
C ILE A 129 -17.99 -3.66 -0.48
N LEU A 130 -19.02 -4.29 -1.06
CA LEU A 130 -20.31 -4.50 -0.43
C LEU A 130 -20.31 -5.85 0.26
N VAL A 131 -20.65 -5.85 1.55
CA VAL A 131 -20.81 -7.04 2.37
C VAL A 131 -22.29 -7.19 2.70
N LYS A 132 -22.92 -8.27 2.26
CA LYS A 132 -24.29 -8.61 2.64
C LYS A 132 -24.31 -9.82 3.56
N GLY A 133 -25.21 -9.79 4.52
CA GLY A 133 -25.47 -10.91 5.40
C GLY A 133 -26.92 -10.95 5.89
N THR A 134 -27.18 -11.88 6.80
CA THR A 134 -28.53 -12.17 7.30
C THR A 134 -29.19 -11.02 8.06
N GLN A 135 -28.43 -10.01 8.48
CA GLN A 135 -28.93 -8.86 9.24
C GLN A 135 -28.84 -7.53 8.49
N GLY A 136 -28.46 -7.55 7.21
CA GLY A 136 -28.39 -6.36 6.36
C GLY A 136 -27.15 -6.33 5.47
N GLU A 137 -26.83 -5.15 4.96
CA GLU A 137 -25.66 -4.92 4.12
C GLU A 137 -24.91 -3.67 4.57
N GLN A 138 -23.58 -3.70 4.42
CA GLN A 138 -22.70 -2.58 4.70
C GLN A 138 -21.58 -2.50 3.67
N GLU A 139 -21.12 -1.29 3.40
CA GLU A 139 -19.97 -1.04 2.55
C GLU A 139 -18.72 -0.83 3.41
N ILE A 140 -17.58 -1.29 2.91
CA ILE A 140 -16.26 -1.06 3.49
C ILE A 140 -15.29 -0.63 2.39
N SER A 141 -14.37 0.27 2.71
CA SER A 141 -13.32 0.65 1.77
C SER A 141 -12.35 -0.51 1.54
N GLY A 142 -11.75 -0.59 0.34
CA GLY A 142 -10.73 -1.59 0.04
C GLY A 142 -9.54 -1.57 1.03
N PRO A 143 -8.99 -0.40 1.39
CA PRO A 143 -7.93 -0.29 2.39
C PRO A 143 -8.33 -0.80 3.77
N GLU A 144 -9.53 -0.45 4.27
CA GLU A 144 -10.01 -0.94 5.57
C GLU A 144 -10.25 -2.45 5.55
N PHE A 145 -10.82 -2.99 4.46
CA PHE A 145 -11.01 -4.42 4.28
C PHE A 145 -9.67 -5.15 4.29
N ARG A 146 -8.68 -4.64 3.55
CA ARG A 146 -7.31 -5.18 3.55
C ARG A 146 -6.70 -5.19 4.96
N LEU A 147 -6.87 -4.11 5.73
CA LEU A 147 -6.37 -4.04 7.10
C LEU A 147 -7.12 -5.01 8.03
N ALA A 148 -8.43 -5.20 7.83
CA ALA A 148 -9.23 -6.17 8.59
C ALA A 148 -8.75 -7.61 8.35
N LEU A 149 -8.37 -7.93 7.12
CA LEU A 149 -7.95 -9.27 6.68
C LEU A 149 -6.47 -9.56 6.93
N ASP A 150 -5.78 -8.77 7.75
CA ASP A 150 -4.32 -8.80 7.88
C ASP A 150 -3.62 -8.39 6.56
N SER A 151 -2.99 -7.22 6.61
CA SER A 151 -2.37 -6.57 5.45
C SER A 151 -1.13 -7.29 4.90
N THR A 152 -0.65 -8.31 5.61
CA THR A 152 0.44 -9.21 5.20
C THR A 152 -0.06 -10.48 4.48
N LYS A 153 -1.32 -10.86 4.73
CA LYS A 153 -2.04 -11.95 4.04
C LYS A 153 -2.75 -11.43 2.79
N MET A 154 -3.67 -10.48 2.94
CA MET A 154 -4.21 -9.71 1.82
C MET A 154 -3.21 -8.59 1.47
N LYS A 155 -2.19 -8.94 0.70
CA LYS A 155 -1.01 -8.07 0.51
C LYS A 155 -1.35 -6.73 -0.13
N SER A 156 -2.35 -6.65 -0.99
CA SER A 156 -2.77 -5.38 -1.62
C SER A 156 -4.27 -5.37 -1.95
N THR A 157 -4.78 -4.22 -2.39
CA THR A 157 -6.12 -4.07 -2.96
C THR A 157 -6.13 -4.21 -4.49
N LEU A 158 -5.00 -4.54 -5.12
CA LEU A 158 -4.90 -4.84 -6.55
C LEU A 158 -5.24 -6.31 -6.79
N VAL A 159 -6.54 -6.59 -6.67
CA VAL A 159 -7.15 -7.92 -6.69
C VAL A 159 -7.47 -8.35 -8.13
N GLU A 160 -7.07 -9.57 -8.49
CA GLU A 160 -7.36 -10.23 -9.77
C GLU A 160 -8.55 -11.19 -9.64
N GLU A 161 -8.57 -12.05 -8.63
CA GLU A 161 -9.69 -12.96 -8.31
C GLU A 161 -10.30 -12.58 -6.96
N PHE A 162 -11.64 -12.51 -6.91
CA PHE A 162 -12.39 -12.29 -5.68
C PHE A 162 -13.66 -13.12 -5.74
N ASN A 163 -13.70 -14.23 -5.02
CA ASN A 163 -14.78 -15.19 -5.09
C ASN A 163 -15.20 -15.64 -3.69
N TYR A 164 -16.47 -15.42 -3.34
CA TYR A 164 -17.08 -15.95 -2.13
C TYR A 164 -18.08 -17.04 -2.50
N ALA A 165 -17.75 -18.29 -2.18
CA ALA A 165 -18.58 -19.45 -2.46
C ALA A 165 -18.42 -20.48 -1.36
N ASP A 166 -19.49 -21.22 -1.06
CA ASP A 166 -19.49 -22.32 -0.08
C ASP A 166 -18.92 -21.93 1.30
N GLY A 167 -19.13 -20.67 1.71
CA GLY A 167 -18.64 -20.14 2.99
C GLY A 167 -17.13 -19.87 3.02
N VAL A 168 -16.47 -19.79 1.87
CA VAL A 168 -15.04 -19.46 1.74
C VAL A 168 -14.87 -18.28 0.80
N LEU A 169 -14.14 -17.26 1.25
CA LEU A 169 -13.67 -16.17 0.41
C LEU A 169 -12.26 -16.50 -0.09
N LYS A 170 -12.09 -16.66 -1.40
CA LYS A 170 -10.80 -16.77 -2.06
C LYS A 170 -10.46 -15.45 -2.76
N ILE A 171 -9.26 -14.95 -2.51
CA ILE A 171 -8.74 -13.72 -3.10
C ILE A 171 -7.38 -14.01 -3.70
N SER A 172 -7.14 -13.56 -4.92
CA SER A 172 -5.79 -13.51 -5.49
C SER A 172 -5.50 -12.14 -6.10
N GLY A 173 -4.23 -11.78 -6.18
CA GLY A 173 -3.81 -10.51 -6.75
C GLY A 173 -2.30 -10.34 -6.76
N THR A 174 -1.89 -9.10 -7.02
CA THR A 174 -0.47 -8.72 -7.11
C THR A 174 -0.17 -7.48 -6.28
N GLY A 175 1.10 -7.13 -6.11
CA GLY A 175 1.51 -5.98 -5.30
C GLY A 175 1.50 -6.26 -3.81
N TYR A 176 2.13 -5.38 -3.05
CA TYR A 176 2.16 -5.44 -1.59
C TYR A 176 2.23 -4.02 -1.02
N GLY A 177 1.19 -3.66 -0.26
CA GLY A 177 1.00 -2.40 0.41
C GLY A 177 -0.09 -1.54 -0.25
N HIS A 178 -0.20 -0.31 0.21
CA HIS A 178 -1.26 0.62 -0.21
C HIS A 178 -1.08 1.18 -1.63
N GLY A 179 0.11 1.02 -2.24
CA GLY A 179 0.35 1.43 -3.63
C GLY A 179 0.64 2.92 -3.84
N VAL A 180 0.64 3.74 -2.79
CA VAL A 180 0.84 5.20 -2.89
C VAL A 180 2.32 5.55 -2.77
N GLY A 181 2.78 6.51 -3.57
CA GLY A 181 4.14 7.03 -3.50
C GLY A 181 5.20 6.03 -3.99
N LEU A 182 6.30 5.90 -3.26
CA LEU A 182 7.46 5.09 -3.66
C LEU A 182 7.21 3.60 -3.46
N SER A 183 7.39 2.81 -4.51
CA SER A 183 7.41 1.34 -4.43
C SER A 183 8.84 0.86 -4.21
N GLN A 184 9.10 0.14 -3.12
CA GLN A 184 10.45 -0.27 -2.70
C GLN A 184 11.09 -1.22 -3.70
N TRP A 185 10.36 -2.25 -4.14
CA TRP A 185 10.89 -3.18 -5.15
C TRP A 185 11.11 -2.51 -6.50
N ASP A 186 10.25 -1.56 -6.87
CA ASP A 186 10.43 -0.85 -8.14
C ASP A 186 11.57 0.18 -8.05
N ALA A 187 11.75 0.82 -6.90
CA ALA A 187 12.92 1.65 -6.62
C ALA A 187 14.21 0.83 -6.71
N TYR A 188 14.20 -0.41 -6.19
CA TYR A 188 15.33 -1.34 -6.32
C TYR A 188 15.62 -1.70 -7.78
N MET A 189 14.60 -2.01 -8.58
CA MET A 189 14.75 -2.22 -10.02
C MET A 189 15.34 -0.99 -10.72
N LEU A 190 14.82 0.21 -10.42
CA LEU A 190 15.31 1.46 -11.00
C LEU A 190 16.77 1.73 -10.61
N ALA A 191 17.18 1.41 -9.38
CA ALA A 191 18.57 1.47 -8.94
C ALA A 191 19.46 0.48 -9.71
N LYS A 192 18.98 -0.75 -9.95
CA LYS A 192 19.67 -1.74 -10.80
C LYS A 192 19.79 -1.30 -12.26
N GLN A 193 18.89 -0.44 -12.73
CA GLN A 193 18.96 0.22 -14.03
C GLN A 193 19.83 1.49 -14.03
N GLY A 194 20.53 1.79 -12.92
CA GLY A 194 21.48 2.89 -12.82
C GLY A 194 20.87 4.25 -12.49
N LYS A 195 19.58 4.32 -12.11
CA LYS A 195 18.99 5.58 -11.63
C LYS A 195 19.55 5.93 -10.25
N ASN A 196 19.88 7.20 -10.06
CA ASN A 196 20.30 7.73 -8.76
C ASN A 196 19.09 8.01 -7.84
N PRO A 197 19.30 8.26 -6.53
CA PRO A 197 18.21 8.47 -5.57
C PRO A 197 17.23 9.56 -5.99
N GLU A 198 17.71 10.71 -6.49
CA GLU A 198 16.89 11.85 -6.92
C GLU A 198 15.99 11.48 -8.11
N GLN A 199 16.52 10.72 -9.08
CA GLN A 199 15.76 10.21 -10.22
C GLN A 199 14.71 9.19 -9.79
N ILE A 200 15.03 8.34 -8.81
CA ILE A 200 14.10 7.36 -8.27
C ILE A 200 12.94 8.08 -7.58
N VAL A 201 13.21 8.97 -6.61
CA VAL A 201 12.13 9.68 -5.92
C VAL A 201 11.33 10.58 -6.87
N GLY A 202 11.97 11.22 -7.85
CA GLY A 202 11.31 12.01 -8.89
C GLY A 202 10.44 11.19 -9.85
N THR A 203 10.66 9.87 -9.92
CA THR A 203 9.76 8.96 -10.67
C THR A 203 8.40 8.88 -9.98
N PHE A 204 8.38 8.77 -8.65
CA PHE A 204 7.17 8.57 -7.85
C PHE A 204 6.49 9.87 -7.39
N PHE A 205 7.28 10.91 -7.13
CA PHE A 205 6.78 12.20 -6.64
C PHE A 205 7.06 13.32 -7.65
N LYS A 206 5.99 13.96 -8.15
CA LYS A 206 6.08 14.97 -9.21
C LYS A 206 6.39 16.36 -8.65
N GLY A 207 7.30 17.07 -9.31
CA GLY A 207 7.60 18.49 -9.00
C GLY A 207 8.31 18.72 -7.67
N ILE A 208 8.78 17.66 -7.02
CA ILE A 208 9.54 17.74 -5.79
C ILE A 208 10.97 18.23 -6.05
N LYS A 209 11.58 18.81 -5.02
CA LYS A 209 13.00 19.16 -4.96
C LYS A 209 13.62 18.47 -3.76
N VAL A 210 14.76 17.80 -3.95
CA VAL A 210 15.59 17.34 -2.85
C VAL A 210 16.44 18.52 -2.38
N ARG A 211 16.35 18.86 -1.09
CA ARG A 211 17.09 19.96 -0.47
C ARG A 211 17.94 19.43 0.66
N LYS A 212 19.14 19.99 0.82
CA LYS A 212 19.98 19.77 2.00
C LYS A 212 19.69 20.85 3.03
N MET A 213 19.21 20.43 4.20
CA MET A 213 18.82 21.34 5.29
C MET A 213 19.97 21.59 6.26
N TYR A 214 20.90 20.64 6.40
CA TYR A 214 22.05 20.72 7.29
C TYR A 214 23.12 19.67 6.91
N ASP A 215 24.34 19.87 7.44
CA ASP A 215 25.52 19.00 7.33
C ASP A 215 25.73 18.14 8.57
#